data_AF-A0AAV4H5N5-F1
#
_entry.id   AF-A0AAV4H5N5-F1
#
_cell.length_a   1.000
_cell.length_b   1.000
_cell.length_c   1.000
_cell.angle_alpha   90.00
_cell.angle_beta   90.00
_cell.angle_gamma   90.00
#
_symmetry.space_group_name_H-M   'P 1'
#
loop_
_entity.id
_entity.type
_entity.pdbx_description
1 polymer ?
#
loop_
_entity_poly.entity_id
_entity_poly.type
_entity_poly.pdbx_seq_one_letter_code
_entity_poly.pdbx_strand_id
1 'polypeptide(L)'
;MQLLVVKVAVSLVVVVVVVVVVVVVVVVVVVVNLVVVVVSLVVVLKRNEAQEPEEKKKEFVLNILEQRKGPKEIQKNRNKRKIAQMKDNNGKKTTDREEVLEMCKTFYKSLYEKTVPTPKNIRMQSPDTDDVPRFTKSEVRKCLKDMRKNKSPGPDDITSDVLLIAGEPALDYLTKCFNEILKTGKIPTSWEEAKIIVIYKKEAP
;
A
#
# COMPACT_ATOMS: atom_id res chain seq x y z
N MET A 1 4.11 -19.07 -87.08
CA MET A 1 3.84 -17.86 -86.27
C MET A 1 3.12 -18.15 -84.94
N GLN A 2 2.10 -19.01 -84.88
CA GLN A 2 1.35 -19.26 -83.64
C GLN A 2 2.19 -19.80 -82.45
N LEU A 3 3.15 -20.70 -82.69
CA LEU A 3 4.00 -21.25 -81.62
C LEU A 3 4.89 -20.19 -80.92
N LEU A 4 5.34 -19.17 -81.66
CA LEU A 4 6.18 -18.10 -81.12
C LEU A 4 5.36 -17.14 -80.23
N VAL A 5 4.14 -16.81 -80.64
CA VAL A 5 3.20 -15.98 -79.86
C VAL A 5 2.83 -16.66 -78.54
N VAL A 6 2.56 -17.97 -78.56
CA VAL A 6 2.28 -18.75 -77.33
C VAL A 6 3.49 -18.78 -76.41
N LYS A 7 4.71 -18.99 -76.92
CA LYS A 7 5.94 -18.96 -76.10
C LYS A 7 6.19 -17.60 -75.46
N VAL A 8 5.98 -16.51 -76.19
CA VAL A 8 6.11 -15.13 -75.65
C VAL A 8 5.04 -14.85 -74.60
N ALA A 9 3.78 -15.25 -74.85
CA ALA A 9 2.69 -15.08 -73.88
C ALA A 9 2.95 -15.87 -72.59
N VAL A 10 3.38 -17.14 -72.69
CA VAL A 10 3.75 -17.95 -71.51
C VAL A 10 4.93 -17.33 -70.77
N SER A 11 5.98 -16.87 -71.48
CA SER A 11 7.12 -16.20 -70.85
C SER A 11 6.72 -14.91 -70.14
N LEU A 12 5.82 -14.10 -70.73
CA LEU A 12 5.32 -12.87 -70.12
C LEU A 12 4.50 -13.18 -68.87
N VAL A 13 3.63 -14.18 -68.92
CA VAL A 13 2.85 -14.64 -67.76
C VAL A 13 3.78 -15.12 -66.65
N VAL A 14 4.81 -15.91 -66.96
CA VAL A 14 5.80 -16.36 -65.97
C VAL A 14 6.53 -15.17 -65.36
N VAL A 15 6.96 -14.19 -66.16
CA VAL A 15 7.62 -12.97 -65.64
C VAL A 15 6.69 -12.18 -64.73
N VAL A 16 5.42 -11.98 -65.11
CA VAL A 16 4.44 -11.28 -64.27
C VAL A 16 4.20 -12.03 -62.96
N VAL A 17 4.04 -13.35 -63.01
CA VAL A 17 3.87 -14.18 -61.80
C VAL A 17 5.10 -14.07 -60.89
N VAL A 18 6.31 -14.15 -61.45
CA VAL A 18 7.56 -14.02 -60.67
C VAL A 18 7.65 -12.64 -60.03
N VAL A 19 7.36 -11.57 -60.77
CA VAL A 19 7.38 -10.19 -60.23
C VAL A 19 6.35 -10.03 -59.12
N VAL A 20 5.13 -10.53 -59.29
CA VAL A 20 4.10 -10.49 -58.25
C VAL A 20 4.55 -11.27 -57.01
N VAL A 21 5.10 -12.47 -57.17
CA VAL A 21 5.62 -13.28 -56.05
C VAL A 21 6.75 -12.54 -55.34
N VAL A 22 7.71 -11.96 -56.06
CA VAL A 22 8.81 -11.20 -55.46
C VAL A 22 8.29 -9.98 -54.70
N VAL A 23 7.36 -9.22 -55.27
CA VAL A 23 6.76 -8.05 -54.59
C VAL A 23 6.02 -8.49 -53.32
N VAL A 24 5.23 -9.56 -53.39
CA VAL A 24 4.52 -10.11 -52.22
C VAL A 24 5.52 -10.55 -51.14
N VAL A 25 6.59 -11.25 -51.52
CA VAL A 25 7.63 -11.68 -50.57
C VAL A 25 8.32 -10.49 -49.93
N VAL A 26 8.71 -9.47 -50.71
CA VAL A 26 9.35 -8.26 -50.20
C VAL A 26 8.42 -7.51 -49.24
N VAL A 27 7.14 -7.34 -49.60
CA VAL A 27 6.14 -6.70 -48.73
C VAL A 27 5.97 -7.49 -47.43
N VAL A 28 5.86 -8.82 -47.51
CA VAL A 28 5.76 -9.69 -46.32
C VAL A 28 6.99 -9.54 -45.44
N VAL A 29 8.20 -9.56 -45.99
CA VAL A 29 9.45 -9.42 -45.22
C VAL A 29 9.55 -8.05 -44.55
N VAL A 30 9.20 -6.96 -45.25
CA VAL A 30 9.21 -5.60 -44.70
C VAL A 30 8.18 -5.48 -43.57
N VAL A 31 6.97 -6.00 -43.76
CA VAL A 31 5.91 -5.97 -42.73
C VAL A 31 6.33 -6.79 -41.51
N VAL A 32 6.87 -8.00 -41.70
CA VAL A 32 7.35 -8.84 -40.59
C VAL A 32 8.47 -8.16 -39.82
N ASN A 33 9.47 -7.58 -40.51
CA ASN A 33 10.56 -6.86 -39.85
C ASN A 33 10.05 -5.61 -39.11
N LEU A 34 9.13 -4.85 -39.70
CA LEU A 34 8.54 -3.69 -39.04
C LEU A 34 7.80 -4.10 -37.76
N VAL A 35 7.02 -5.19 -37.80
CA VAL A 35 6.32 -5.73 -36.64
C VAL A 35 7.32 -6.15 -35.55
N VAL A 36 8.40 -6.85 -35.90
CA VAL A 36 9.43 -7.28 -34.93
C VAL A 36 10.11 -6.07 -34.27
N VAL A 37 10.43 -5.03 -35.03
CA VAL A 37 11.04 -3.80 -34.51
C VAL A 37 10.08 -3.07 -33.57
N VAL A 38 8.81 -2.91 -33.97
CA VAL A 38 7.79 -2.24 -33.15
C VAL A 38 7.55 -3.01 -31.86
N VAL A 39 7.43 -4.35 -31.91
CA VAL A 39 7.26 -5.18 -30.72
C VAL A 39 8.47 -5.05 -29.80
N SER A 40 9.69 -5.07 -30.34
CA SER A 40 10.92 -4.90 -29.56
C SER A 40 10.97 -3.53 -28.90
N LEU A 41 10.61 -2.47 -29.63
CA LEU A 41 10.57 -1.10 -29.11
C LEU A 41 9.52 -0.94 -28.00
N VAL A 42 8.31 -1.49 -28.17
CA VAL A 42 7.26 -1.48 -27.14
C VAL A 42 7.68 -2.25 -25.89
N VAL A 43 8.36 -3.39 -26.06
CA VAL A 43 8.91 -4.16 -24.94
C VAL A 43 9.98 -3.36 -24.20
N VAL A 44 10.88 -2.68 -24.93
CA VAL A 44 11.91 -1.82 -24.32
C VAL A 44 11.27 -0.63 -23.59
N LEU A 45 10.27 0.03 -24.18
CA LEU A 45 9.56 1.14 -23.53
C LEU A 45 8.85 0.69 -22.24
N LYS A 46 8.15 -0.44 -22.26
CA LYS A 46 7.54 -1.03 -21.05
C LYS A 46 8.57 -1.43 -20.00
N ARG A 47 9.75 -1.93 -20.40
CA ARG A 47 10.84 -2.24 -19.48
C ARG A 47 11.43 -0.98 -18.85
N ASN A 48 11.59 0.10 -19.62
CA ASN A 48 12.09 1.38 -19.14
C ASN A 48 11.09 2.03 -18.16
N GLU A 49 9.79 2.02 -18.48
CA GLU A 49 8.73 2.49 -17.55
C GLU A 49 8.64 1.65 -16.27
N ALA A 50 8.99 0.36 -16.33
CA ALA A 50 9.04 -0.50 -15.15
C ALA A 50 10.33 -0.31 -14.31
N GLN A 51 11.45 0.04 -14.95
CA GLN A 51 12.74 0.28 -14.28
C GLN A 51 12.83 1.68 -13.67
N GLU A 52 12.29 2.70 -14.31
CA GLU A 52 12.31 4.08 -13.81
C GLU A 52 11.75 4.25 -12.37
N PRO A 53 10.60 3.65 -11.99
CA PRO A 53 10.10 3.72 -10.62
C PRO A 53 10.92 2.88 -9.64
N GLU A 54 11.55 1.78 -10.10
CA GLU A 54 12.45 0.95 -9.28
C GLU A 54 13.77 1.66 -8.99
N GLU A 55 14.38 2.29 -9.99
CA GLU A 55 15.61 3.07 -9.83
C GLU A 55 15.37 4.31 -8.98
N LYS A 56 14.28 5.07 -9.23
CA LYS A 56 13.91 6.20 -8.37
C LYS A 56 13.64 5.77 -6.94
N LYS A 57 13.06 4.58 -6.71
CA LYS A 57 12.89 4.00 -5.36
C LYS A 57 14.23 3.63 -4.72
N LYS A 58 15.15 3.00 -5.47
CA LYS A 58 16.49 2.65 -4.98
C LYS A 58 17.30 3.89 -4.64
N GLU A 59 17.28 4.89 -5.52
CA GLU A 59 17.94 6.19 -5.33
C GLU A 59 17.32 6.94 -4.14
N PHE A 60 16.00 6.94 -3.98
CA PHE A 60 15.32 7.51 -2.82
C PHE A 60 15.70 6.80 -1.52
N VAL A 61 15.76 5.46 -1.51
CA VAL A 61 16.19 4.69 -0.34
C VAL A 61 17.65 4.95 -0.02
N LEU A 62 18.54 5.00 -1.03
CA LEU A 62 19.96 5.32 -0.84
C LEU A 62 20.16 6.73 -0.32
N ASN A 63 19.45 7.72 -0.86
CA ASN A 63 19.50 9.10 -0.39
C ASN A 63 18.94 9.22 1.04
N ILE A 64 17.88 8.46 1.39
CA ILE A 64 17.42 8.36 2.79
C ILE A 64 18.49 7.71 3.69
N LEU A 65 19.19 6.66 3.23
CA LEU A 65 20.24 5.99 4.00
C LEU A 65 21.47 6.90 4.20
N GLU A 66 21.89 7.63 3.18
CA GLU A 66 22.98 8.62 3.23
C GLU A 66 22.63 9.81 4.13
N GLN A 67 21.41 10.36 3.98
CA GLN A 67 20.94 11.45 4.83
C GLN A 67 20.65 11.03 6.28
N ARG A 68 20.41 9.72 6.55
CA ARG A 68 20.04 9.21 7.90
C ARG A 68 21.12 8.46 8.66
N LYS A 69 22.40 8.62 8.28
CA LYS A 69 23.60 8.14 9.02
C LYS A 69 23.92 6.65 8.77
N GLY A 70 25.20 6.34 8.56
CA GLY A 70 25.69 5.04 8.06
C GLY A 70 25.47 3.82 8.99
N PRO A 71 25.87 2.59 8.56
CA PRO A 71 25.56 1.33 9.24
C PRO A 71 25.95 1.28 10.72
N LYS A 72 27.09 1.89 11.07
CA LYS A 72 27.57 2.01 12.46
C LYS A 72 26.63 2.87 13.31
N GLU A 73 26.05 3.92 12.74
CA GLU A 73 25.09 4.78 13.43
C GLU A 73 23.69 4.15 13.46
N ILE A 74 23.30 3.37 12.44
CA ILE A 74 22.08 2.53 12.47
C ILE A 74 22.20 1.47 13.59
N GLN A 75 23.36 0.84 13.74
CA GLN A 75 23.62 -0.13 14.82
C GLN A 75 23.64 0.55 16.20
N LYS A 76 24.24 1.74 16.30
CA LYS A 76 24.21 2.59 17.50
C LYS A 76 22.78 3.04 17.86
N ASN A 77 21.97 3.43 16.87
CA ASN A 77 20.56 3.80 17.07
C ASN A 77 19.68 2.58 17.40
N ARG A 78 19.96 1.40 16.84
CA ARG A 78 19.30 0.14 17.23
C ARG A 78 19.53 -0.16 18.72
N ASN A 79 20.75 0.03 19.20
CA ASN A 79 21.06 -0.16 20.62
C ASN A 79 20.40 0.92 21.52
N LYS A 80 20.25 2.16 21.04
CA LYS A 80 19.49 3.22 21.75
C LYS A 80 17.98 2.95 21.87
N ARG A 81 17.41 2.14 20.97
CA ARG A 81 15.97 1.79 20.96
C ARG A 81 15.64 0.56 21.81
N LYS A 82 16.64 -0.16 22.32
CA LYS A 82 16.40 -1.26 23.26
C LYS A 82 16.06 -0.68 24.63
N ILE A 83 15.04 -1.24 25.27
CA ILE A 83 14.77 -0.97 26.68
C ILE A 83 16.00 -1.46 27.45
N ALA A 84 16.75 -0.52 28.04
CA ALA A 84 18.02 -0.83 28.70
C ALA A 84 17.82 -1.64 29.98
N GLN A 85 16.76 -1.33 30.72
CA GLN A 85 16.38 -1.98 31.96
C GLN A 85 14.92 -1.65 32.27
N MET A 86 14.18 -2.63 32.78
CA MET A 86 12.83 -2.44 33.30
C MET A 86 12.79 -2.88 34.77
N LYS A 87 12.04 -2.15 35.59
CA LYS A 87 11.87 -2.41 37.02
C LYS A 87 10.43 -2.85 37.25
N ASP A 88 10.26 -4.00 37.90
CA ASP A 88 8.96 -4.48 38.34
C ASP A 88 8.47 -3.72 39.60
N ASN A 89 7.20 -3.87 39.96
CA ASN A 89 6.57 -3.33 41.16
C ASN A 89 7.30 -3.74 42.44
N ASN A 90 7.92 -4.93 42.45
CA ASN A 90 8.71 -5.45 43.58
C ASN A 90 10.15 -4.91 43.60
N GLY A 91 10.50 -4.03 42.66
CA GLY A 91 11.82 -3.43 42.54
C GLY A 91 12.89 -4.29 41.86
N LYS A 92 12.56 -5.52 41.45
CA LYS A 92 13.43 -6.37 40.62
C LYS A 92 13.68 -5.68 39.28
N LYS A 93 14.96 -5.56 38.91
CA LYS A 93 15.39 -5.01 37.63
C LYS A 93 15.70 -6.17 36.68
N THR A 94 15.27 -6.05 35.44
CA THR A 94 15.63 -6.99 34.39
C THR A 94 16.04 -6.28 33.11
N THR A 95 16.90 -6.95 32.36
CA THR A 95 17.37 -6.56 31.03
C THR A 95 17.01 -7.63 29.99
N ASP A 96 16.45 -8.75 30.44
CA ASP A 96 16.02 -9.83 29.58
C ASP A 96 14.78 -9.44 28.79
N ARG A 97 14.78 -9.76 27.49
CA ARG A 97 13.73 -9.31 26.58
C ARG A 97 12.39 -10.02 26.84
N GLU A 98 12.42 -11.29 27.19
CA GLU A 98 11.21 -12.08 27.43
C GLU A 98 10.57 -11.64 28.75
N GLU A 99 11.38 -11.48 29.80
CA GLU A 99 10.90 -10.95 31.08
C GLU A 99 10.29 -9.53 30.92
N VAL A 100 10.92 -8.64 30.13
CA VAL A 100 10.38 -7.30 29.84
C VAL A 100 9.03 -7.38 29.14
N LEU A 101 8.88 -8.25 28.15
CA LEU A 101 7.63 -8.43 27.42
C LEU A 101 6.52 -8.96 28.33
N GLU A 102 6.82 -9.95 29.16
CA GLU A 102 5.83 -10.55 30.06
C GLU A 102 5.38 -9.56 31.14
N MET A 103 6.29 -8.75 31.67
CA MET A 103 5.93 -7.65 32.59
C MET A 103 5.02 -6.62 31.91
N CYS A 104 5.36 -6.18 30.69
CA CYS A 104 4.52 -5.24 29.94
C CYS A 104 3.12 -5.82 29.67
N LYS A 105 3.07 -7.08 29.24
CA LYS A 105 1.82 -7.79 28.98
C LYS A 105 0.96 -7.89 30.23
N THR A 106 1.55 -8.31 31.35
CA THR A 106 0.86 -8.44 32.64
C THR A 106 0.32 -7.09 33.10
N PHE A 107 1.13 -6.04 33.01
CA PHE A 107 0.75 -4.68 33.38
C PHE A 107 -0.46 -4.20 32.57
N TYR A 108 -0.37 -4.17 31.24
CA TYR A 108 -1.45 -3.67 30.38
C TYR A 108 -2.69 -4.56 30.42
N LYS A 109 -2.54 -5.87 30.55
CA LYS A 109 -3.66 -6.79 30.79
C LYS A 109 -4.42 -6.39 32.05
N SER A 110 -3.71 -6.24 33.17
CA SER A 110 -4.35 -5.82 34.42
C SER A 110 -4.97 -4.41 34.36
N LEU A 111 -4.39 -3.50 33.56
CA LEU A 111 -4.88 -2.14 33.37
C LEU A 111 -6.24 -2.14 32.65
N TYR A 112 -6.34 -2.88 31.53
CA TYR A 112 -7.54 -2.91 30.70
C TYR A 112 -8.61 -3.91 31.20
N GLU A 113 -8.23 -4.94 31.96
CA GLU A 113 -9.20 -5.85 32.61
C GLU A 113 -9.95 -5.19 33.77
N LYS A 114 -9.32 -4.27 34.50
CA LYS A 114 -9.91 -3.64 35.70
C LYS A 114 -10.92 -2.52 35.40
N THR A 115 -11.01 -2.05 34.16
CA THR A 115 -11.77 -0.83 33.80
C THR A 115 -13.11 -1.05 33.12
N VAL A 116 -13.66 -2.27 33.12
CA VAL A 116 -15.03 -2.49 32.62
C VAL A 116 -15.89 -3.10 33.73
N PRO A 117 -16.57 -2.27 34.56
CA PRO A 117 -17.93 -2.65 34.88
C PRO A 117 -18.63 -2.68 33.53
N THR A 118 -18.76 -3.86 32.92
CA THR A 118 -19.73 -4.06 31.85
C THR A 118 -21.04 -3.64 32.50
N PRO A 119 -21.65 -2.52 32.13
CA PRO A 119 -22.92 -2.22 32.72
C PRO A 119 -23.87 -3.17 32.02
N LYS A 120 -24.10 -4.33 32.64
CA LYS A 120 -25.01 -5.37 32.14
C LYS A 120 -26.42 -4.81 31.89
N ASN A 121 -26.70 -3.60 32.40
CA ASN A 121 -27.92 -2.84 32.24
C ASN A 121 -27.67 -1.33 32.04
N ILE A 122 -26.75 -0.87 31.16
CA ILE A 122 -27.11 0.37 30.45
C ILE A 122 -28.15 -0.07 29.43
N ARG A 123 -29.40 -0.13 29.89
CA ARG A 123 -30.50 0.19 29.01
C ARG A 123 -30.17 1.62 28.60
N MET A 124 -29.51 1.78 27.45
CA MET A 124 -29.49 3.05 26.76
C MET A 124 -30.98 3.36 26.70
N GLN A 125 -31.45 4.27 27.54
CA GLN A 125 -32.65 4.99 27.22
C GLN A 125 -32.26 5.60 25.89
N SER A 126 -32.70 4.97 24.80
CA SER A 126 -32.65 5.60 23.50
C SER A 126 -33.39 6.91 23.72
N PRO A 127 -32.72 8.09 23.74
CA PRO A 127 -33.46 9.24 23.25
C PRO A 127 -33.92 8.78 21.87
N ASP A 128 -35.22 8.86 21.60
CA ASP A 128 -35.84 8.36 20.37
C ASP A 128 -34.84 8.42 19.22
N THR A 129 -34.36 7.24 18.78
CA THR A 129 -33.17 7.09 17.92
C THR A 129 -33.32 7.72 16.53
N ASP A 130 -34.44 8.39 16.30
CA ASP A 130 -34.81 9.02 15.05
C ASP A 130 -34.15 10.40 14.86
N ASP A 131 -33.48 10.96 15.87
CA ASP A 131 -33.02 12.37 15.83
C ASP A 131 -31.49 12.58 15.77
N VAL A 132 -30.67 11.53 15.71
CA VAL A 132 -29.23 11.71 15.46
C VAL A 132 -28.96 11.75 13.96
N PRO A 133 -28.50 12.89 13.40
CA PRO A 133 -28.27 13.00 11.96
C PRO A 133 -27.14 12.07 11.51
N ARG A 134 -27.32 11.51 10.32
CA ARG A 134 -26.30 10.67 9.66
C ARG A 134 -25.05 11.49 9.36
N PHE A 135 -23.89 10.86 9.51
CA PHE A 135 -22.63 11.43 9.06
C PHE A 135 -22.65 11.64 7.54
N THR A 136 -22.22 12.83 7.13
CA THR A 136 -22.03 13.21 5.74
C THR A 136 -20.59 12.98 5.29
N LYS A 137 -20.38 12.76 3.98
CA LYS A 137 -19.02 12.64 3.43
C LYS A 137 -18.18 13.90 3.68
N SER A 138 -18.80 15.07 3.68
CA SER A 138 -18.14 16.35 3.96
C SER A 138 -17.57 16.40 5.38
N GLU A 139 -18.32 15.89 6.37
CA GLU A 139 -17.84 15.80 7.74
C GLU A 139 -16.69 14.81 7.85
N VAL A 140 -16.84 13.61 7.27
CA VAL A 140 -15.77 12.59 7.28
C VAL A 140 -14.49 13.14 6.63
N ARG A 141 -14.62 13.82 5.49
CA ARG A 141 -13.50 14.46 4.79
C ARG A 141 -12.85 15.54 5.64
N LYS A 142 -13.65 16.39 6.29
CA LYS A 142 -13.13 17.46 7.16
C LYS A 142 -12.37 16.86 8.34
N CYS A 143 -12.95 15.86 9.02
CA CYS A 143 -12.29 15.15 10.10
C CYS A 143 -10.96 14.52 9.67
N LEU A 144 -10.92 13.85 8.51
CA LEU A 144 -9.68 13.28 7.97
C LEU A 144 -8.60 14.33 7.68
N LYS A 145 -9.00 15.54 7.23
CA LYS A 145 -8.06 16.65 6.99
C LYS A 145 -7.55 17.27 8.30
N ASP A 146 -8.40 17.33 9.31
CA ASP A 146 -8.09 17.92 10.62
C ASP A 146 -7.24 16.96 11.48
N MET A 147 -7.21 15.67 11.15
CA MET A 147 -6.32 14.71 11.79
C MET A 147 -4.85 15.11 11.58
N ARG A 148 -4.08 15.04 12.68
CA ARG A 148 -2.64 15.31 12.63
C ARG A 148 -1.97 14.29 11.70
N LYS A 149 -1.13 14.79 10.80
CA LYS A 149 -0.34 13.97 9.87
C LYS A 149 0.75 13.17 10.59
N ASN A 150 1.29 12.16 9.92
CA ASN A 150 2.40 11.32 10.41
C ASN A 150 2.08 10.59 11.72
N LYS A 151 0.81 10.21 11.92
CA LYS A 151 0.42 9.32 13.02
C LYS A 151 0.84 7.89 12.71
N SER A 152 1.07 7.12 13.77
CA SER A 152 1.31 5.68 13.62
C SER A 152 0.06 5.06 13.00
N PRO A 153 0.19 4.24 11.95
CA PRO A 153 -0.95 3.49 11.45
C PRO A 153 -1.42 2.44 12.47
N GLY A 154 -2.64 1.95 12.26
CA GLY A 154 -3.17 0.80 12.98
C GLY A 154 -2.50 -0.52 12.54
N PRO A 155 -3.01 -1.67 13.02
CA PRO A 155 -2.54 -2.99 12.58
C PRO A 155 -2.71 -3.26 11.08
N ASP A 156 -3.57 -2.50 10.40
CA ASP A 156 -3.85 -2.56 8.96
C ASP A 156 -2.85 -1.74 8.12
N ASP A 157 -1.91 -1.04 8.74
CA ASP A 157 -0.95 -0.14 8.11
C ASP A 157 -1.59 1.03 7.32
N ILE A 158 -2.87 1.34 7.57
CA ILE A 158 -3.59 2.44 6.91
C ILE A 158 -3.51 3.72 7.76
N THR A 159 -3.13 4.84 7.14
CA THR A 159 -3.10 6.17 7.79
C THR A 159 -4.20 7.07 7.27
N SER A 160 -4.52 8.14 8.01
CA SER A 160 -5.46 9.18 7.57
C SER A 160 -5.04 9.83 6.25
N ASP A 161 -3.73 9.97 6.01
CA ASP A 161 -3.18 10.52 4.77
C ASP A 161 -3.46 9.58 3.58
N VAL A 162 -3.32 8.26 3.76
CA VAL A 162 -3.66 7.25 2.75
C VAL A 162 -5.17 7.28 2.44
N LEU A 163 -6.01 7.39 3.46
CA LEU A 163 -7.47 7.50 3.28
C LEU A 163 -7.86 8.77 2.51
N LEU A 164 -7.14 9.88 2.72
CA LEU A 164 -7.38 11.11 1.98
C LEU A 164 -6.92 11.01 0.52
N ILE A 165 -5.78 10.34 0.26
CA ILE A 165 -5.28 10.07 -1.10
C ILE A 165 -6.22 9.13 -1.86
N ALA A 166 -6.78 8.13 -1.18
CA ALA A 166 -7.74 7.19 -1.76
C ALA A 166 -9.03 7.86 -2.26
N GLY A 167 -9.33 9.07 -1.79
CA GLY A 167 -10.36 9.94 -2.37
C GLY A 167 -11.79 9.47 -2.10
N GLU A 168 -12.69 9.72 -3.06
CA GLU A 168 -14.13 9.45 -2.91
C GLU A 168 -14.47 7.99 -2.52
N PRO A 169 -13.85 6.94 -3.11
CA PRO A 169 -14.15 5.56 -2.71
C PRO A 169 -13.94 5.28 -1.21
N ALA A 170 -12.86 5.82 -0.63
CA ALA A 170 -12.59 5.66 0.80
C ALA A 170 -13.59 6.45 1.65
N LEU A 171 -13.94 7.66 1.22
CA LEU A 171 -14.94 8.48 1.92
C LEU A 171 -16.33 7.84 1.89
N ASP A 172 -16.73 7.25 0.77
CA ASP A 172 -17.99 6.51 0.64
C ASP A 172 -18.04 5.33 1.61
N TYR A 173 -16.96 4.53 1.61
CA TYR A 173 -16.86 3.37 2.49
C TYR A 173 -16.90 3.77 3.97
N LEU A 174 -16.10 4.75 4.39
CA LEU A 174 -16.04 5.22 5.77
C LEU A 174 -17.37 5.82 6.23
N THR A 175 -17.99 6.66 5.39
CA THR A 175 -19.29 7.28 5.69
C THR A 175 -20.37 6.21 5.88
N LYS A 176 -20.39 5.19 5.01
CA LYS A 176 -21.29 4.05 5.15
C LYS A 176 -21.02 3.29 6.45
N CYS A 177 -19.75 2.97 6.73
CA CYS A 177 -19.34 2.25 7.94
C CYS A 177 -19.79 2.98 9.21
N PHE A 178 -19.50 4.28 9.35
CA PHE A 178 -19.89 5.05 10.53
C PHE A 178 -21.40 5.15 10.71
N ASN A 179 -22.16 5.28 9.62
CA ASN A 179 -23.62 5.31 9.69
C ASN A 179 -24.22 3.95 10.04
N GLU A 180 -23.60 2.84 9.63
CA GLU A 180 -24.02 1.49 10.06
C GLU A 180 -23.70 1.27 11.55
N ILE A 181 -22.55 1.74 12.03
CA ILE A 181 -22.22 1.71 13.47
C ILE A 181 -23.24 2.54 14.26
N LEU A 182 -23.56 3.75 13.79
CA LEU A 182 -24.55 4.64 14.42
C LEU A 182 -25.93 3.98 14.50
N LYS A 183 -26.34 3.30 13.43
CA LYS A 183 -27.64 2.61 13.34
C LYS A 183 -27.71 1.35 14.22
N THR A 184 -26.65 0.55 14.23
CA THR A 184 -26.66 -0.78 14.85
C THR A 184 -26.12 -0.79 16.28
N GLY A 185 -25.37 0.24 16.67
CA GLY A 185 -24.60 0.28 17.91
C GLY A 185 -23.46 -0.74 17.98
N LYS A 186 -23.15 -1.42 16.87
CA LYS A 186 -22.13 -2.47 16.82
C LYS A 186 -20.84 -1.92 16.23
N ILE A 187 -19.78 -1.94 17.02
CA ILE A 187 -18.42 -1.60 16.58
C ILE A 187 -17.74 -2.82 15.94
N PRO A 188 -16.87 -2.62 14.94
CA PRO A 188 -16.08 -3.70 14.36
C PRO A 188 -15.14 -4.33 15.39
N THR A 189 -15.04 -5.65 15.43
CA THR A 189 -14.12 -6.36 16.33
C THR A 189 -12.65 -6.00 16.09
N SER A 190 -12.30 -5.61 14.85
CA SER A 190 -10.96 -5.12 14.53
C SER A 190 -10.57 -3.85 15.30
N TRP A 191 -11.53 -3.07 15.80
CA TRP A 191 -11.25 -1.89 16.64
C TRP A 191 -10.89 -2.26 18.07
N GLU A 192 -11.13 -3.51 18.49
CA GLU A 192 -10.71 -4.05 19.79
C GLU A 192 -9.24 -4.50 19.77
N GLU A 193 -8.63 -4.61 18.58
CA GLU A 193 -7.24 -5.00 18.42
C GLU A 193 -6.29 -3.79 18.47
N ALA A 194 -5.32 -3.83 19.37
CA ALA A 194 -4.32 -2.77 19.51
C ALA A 194 -2.89 -3.33 19.58
N LYS A 195 -1.98 -2.70 18.82
CA LYS A 195 -0.54 -2.98 18.90
C LYS A 195 0.11 -2.06 19.92
N ILE A 196 0.45 -2.62 21.09
CA ILE A 196 1.13 -1.86 22.15
C ILE A 196 2.63 -1.85 21.89
N ILE A 197 3.21 -0.65 21.79
CA ILE A 197 4.65 -0.43 21.64
C ILE A 197 5.15 0.39 22.83
N VAL A 198 6.07 -0.18 23.60
CA VAL A 198 6.68 0.50 24.75
C VAL A 198 7.84 1.38 24.28
N ILE A 199 7.74 2.68 24.55
CA ILE A 199 8.75 3.67 24.22
C ILE A 199 9.33 4.22 25.51
N TYR A 200 10.65 4.12 25.68
CA TYR A 200 11.33 4.74 26.80
C TYR A 200 11.19 6.26 26.74
N LYS A 201 10.58 6.84 27.78
CA LYS A 201 10.54 8.29 27.98
C LYS A 201 11.78 8.69 28.78
N LYS A 202 12.65 9.51 28.18
CA LYS A 202 13.75 10.15 28.92
C LYS A 202 13.12 11.13 29.93
N GLU A 203 13.56 11.12 31.18
CA GLU A 203 13.16 12.14 32.15
C GLU A 203 13.52 13.53 31.60
N ALA A 204 12.59 14.47 31.76
CA ALA A 204 12.87 15.88 31.48
C ALA A 204 13.87 16.38 32.55
N PRO A 205 14.87 17.19 32.19
CA PRO A 205 15.81 17.77 33.14
C PRO A 205 15.12 18.61 34.21
#